data_AF-A0A530CHV7-F1
#
_entry.id   AF-A0A530CHV7-F1
#
_cell.length_a   1.000
_cell.length_b   1.000
_cell.length_c   1.000
_cell.angle_alpha   90.00
_cell.angle_beta   90.00
_cell.angle_gamma   90.00
#
_symmetry.space_group_name_H-M   'P 1'
#
loop_
_entity.id
_entity.type
_entity.pdbx_description
1 polymer ?
#
loop_
_entity_poly.entity_id
_entity_poly.type
_entity_poly.pdbx_seq_one_letter_code
_entity_poly.pdbx_strand_id
1 'polypeptide(L)'
;MNAHHATVTEQPTETWQFEIDALVTHKDGPMPSLVLSRIRTSKGDEVYGVRSFATVDPNRDRIIMGAVLKPIDDAAWEICLLAGTPLDTRIAPAFDQQ
;
A
#
# COMPACT_ATOMS: atom_id res chain seq x y z
N MET A 1 37.53 -3.33 -33.84
CA MET A 1 36.19 -2.98 -33.31
C MET A 1 35.74 -4.16 -32.47
N ASN A 2 35.83 -4.07 -31.14
CA ASN A 2 35.39 -5.15 -30.26
C ASN A 2 34.10 -4.71 -29.57
N ALA A 3 32.98 -5.25 -30.04
CA ALA A 3 31.69 -5.08 -29.39
C ALA A 3 31.66 -6.00 -28.16
N HIS A 4 31.74 -5.42 -26.97
CA HIS A 4 31.42 -6.11 -25.74
C HIS A 4 29.89 -6.27 -25.69
N HIS A 5 29.41 -7.48 -25.99
CA HIS A 5 28.03 -7.88 -25.71
C HIS A 5 27.84 -7.91 -24.19
N ALA A 6 27.20 -6.89 -23.64
CA ALA A 6 26.74 -6.91 -22.26
C ALA A 6 25.51 -7.81 -22.18
N THR A 7 25.66 -9.02 -21.65
CA THR A 7 24.54 -9.84 -21.20
C THR A 7 23.89 -9.14 -20.01
N VAL A 8 22.74 -8.50 -20.26
CA VAL A 8 21.84 -8.03 -19.20
C VAL A 8 21.24 -9.27 -18.57
N THR A 9 21.75 -9.67 -17.41
CA THR A 9 21.05 -10.62 -16.54
C THR A 9 19.87 -9.90 -15.91
N GLU A 10 18.65 -10.26 -16.33
CA GLU A 10 17.43 -9.83 -15.64
C GLU A 10 17.53 -10.26 -14.17
N GLN A 11 17.64 -9.28 -13.27
CA GLN A 11 17.54 -9.57 -11.85
C GLN A 11 16.12 -10.05 -11.55
N PRO A 12 15.93 -11.08 -10.70
CA PRO A 12 14.59 -11.47 -10.27
C PRO A 12 13.91 -10.25 -9.65
N THR A 13 12.81 -9.80 -10.26
CA THR A 13 11.97 -8.78 -9.65
C THR A 13 11.46 -9.35 -8.33
N GLU A 14 11.90 -8.77 -7.23
CA GLU A 14 11.44 -9.17 -5.90
C GLU A 14 9.92 -8.96 -5.84
N THR A 15 9.17 -10.04 -5.64
CA THR A 15 7.72 -9.99 -5.51
C THR A 15 7.35 -9.76 -4.04
N TRP A 16 6.53 -8.74 -3.81
CA TRP A 16 5.95 -8.43 -2.51
C TRP A 16 4.45 -8.67 -2.56
N GLN A 17 3.83 -9.08 -1.46
CA GLN A 17 2.37 -9.22 -1.41
C GLN A 17 1.67 -7.88 -1.62
N PHE A 18 2.23 -6.81 -1.04
CA PHE A 18 1.78 -5.43 -1.20
C PHE A 18 2.96 -4.51 -1.50
N GLU A 19 2.75 -3.62 -2.47
CA GLU A 19 3.70 -2.57 -2.81
C GLU A 19 3.61 -1.39 -1.82
N ILE A 20 4.64 -0.54 -1.81
CA ILE A 20 4.52 0.77 -1.16
C ILE A 20 3.37 1.54 -1.81
N ASP A 21 2.66 2.33 -1.02
CA ASP A 21 1.44 3.06 -1.39
C ASP A 21 0.22 2.17 -1.71
N ALA A 22 0.31 0.85 -1.50
CA ALA A 22 -0.85 -0.02 -1.57
C ALA A 22 -1.83 0.29 -0.42
N LEU A 23 -3.13 0.36 -0.75
CA LEU A 23 -4.21 0.42 0.22
C LEU A 23 -4.61 -1.00 0.65
N VAL A 24 -4.55 -1.23 1.95
CA VAL A 24 -4.77 -2.52 2.58
C VAL A 24 -5.73 -2.40 3.76
N THR A 25 -6.24 -3.53 4.22
CA THR A 25 -7.01 -3.65 5.46
C THR A 25 -6.66 -4.94 6.18
N HIS A 26 -7.06 -5.05 7.45
CA HIS A 26 -6.85 -6.25 8.23
C HIS A 26 -7.93 -7.29 7.92
N LYS A 27 -7.59 -8.59 7.89
CA LYS A 27 -8.56 -9.65 7.58
C LYS A 27 -9.63 -9.84 8.68
N ASP A 28 -9.27 -9.58 9.94
CA ASP A 28 -10.17 -9.75 11.09
C ASP A 28 -11.03 -8.51 11.40
N GLY A 29 -10.83 -7.39 10.71
CA GLY A 29 -11.64 -6.19 10.91
C GLY A 29 -11.23 -5.02 10.01
N PRO A 30 -12.18 -4.14 9.63
CA PRO A 30 -11.88 -2.97 8.81
C PRO A 30 -10.83 -2.07 9.48
N MET A 31 -9.71 -1.88 8.79
CA MET A 31 -8.62 -1.01 9.21
C MET A 31 -7.94 -0.46 7.94
N PRO A 32 -8.59 0.47 7.23
CA PRO A 32 -8.04 1.05 6.01
C PRO A 32 -6.66 1.64 6.31
N SER A 33 -5.64 1.18 5.61
CA SER A 33 -4.26 1.58 5.86
C SER A 33 -3.47 1.68 4.56
N LEU A 34 -2.45 2.53 4.54
CA LEU A 34 -1.50 2.64 3.43
C LEU A 34 -0.17 2.01 3.83
N VAL A 35 0.41 1.22 2.93
CA VAL A 35 1.74 0.64 3.12
C VAL A 35 2.82 1.70 2.93
N LEU A 36 3.61 1.94 3.99
CA LEU A 36 4.70 2.91 4.01
C LEU A 36 6.08 2.27 3.94
N SER A 37 6.21 1.04 4.43
CA SER A 37 7.46 0.30 4.39
C SER A 37 7.21 -1.20 4.34
N ARG A 38 8.21 -1.92 3.84
CA ARG A 38 8.19 -3.37 3.70
C ARG A 38 9.54 -3.94 4.11
N ILE A 39 9.50 -5.01 4.90
CA ILE A 39 10.68 -5.69 5.41
C ILE A 39 10.42 -7.19 5.28
N ARG A 40 11.43 -7.95 4.86
CA ARG A 40 11.41 -9.40 4.94
C ARG A 40 12.26 -9.84 6.12
N THR A 41 11.70 -10.63 7.03
CA THR A 41 12.44 -11.18 8.16
C THR A 41 13.48 -12.19 7.67
N SER A 42 14.42 -12.59 8.54
CA SER A 42 15.37 -13.66 8.22
C SER A 42 14.72 -15.01 7.94
N LYS A 43 13.44 -15.19 8.32
CA LYS A 43 12.65 -16.39 8.04
C LYS A 43 11.85 -16.31 6.74
N GLY A 44 11.92 -15.18 6.03
CA GLY A 44 11.17 -14.96 4.80
C GLY A 44 9.79 -14.33 4.98
N ASP A 45 9.34 -14.11 6.22
CA ASP A 45 8.05 -13.48 6.49
C ASP A 45 8.05 -12.00 6.08
N GLU A 46 6.99 -11.56 5.42
CA GLU A 46 6.80 -10.15 5.06
C GLU A 46 6.13 -9.38 6.20
N VAL A 47 6.71 -8.23 6.54
CA VAL A 47 6.26 -7.32 7.57
C VAL A 47 6.13 -5.93 6.96
N TYR A 48 4.99 -5.29 7.23
CA TYR A 48 4.62 -4.02 6.64
C TYR A 48 4.49 -2.95 7.72
N GLY A 49 5.16 -1.81 7.51
CA GLY A 49 4.83 -0.58 8.20
C GLY A 49 3.65 0.07 7.48
N VAL A 50 2.55 0.29 8.19
CA VAL A 50 1.32 0.85 7.62
C VAL A 50 0.85 2.07 8.43
N ARG A 51 0.19 3.01 7.76
CA ARG A 51 -0.50 4.14 8.40
C ARG A 51 -2.00 3.96 8.30
N SER A 52 -2.67 4.01 9.44
CA SER A 52 -4.13 3.94 9.53
C SER A 52 -4.77 5.20 8.95
N PHE A 53 -5.79 5.00 8.13
CA PHE A 53 -6.74 6.00 7.67
C PHE A 53 -8.13 5.77 8.25
N ALA A 54 -8.28 4.96 9.29
CA ALA A 54 -9.57 4.80 9.96
C ALA A 54 -9.97 6.11 10.68
N THR A 55 -11.22 6.53 10.55
CA THR A 55 -11.76 7.73 11.23
C THR A 55 -11.59 7.69 12.76
N VAL A 56 -11.68 6.50 13.35
CA VAL A 56 -11.57 6.27 14.80
C VAL A 56 -10.13 6.27 15.33
N ASP A 57 -9.14 6.09 14.46
CA ASP A 57 -7.73 6.03 14.82
C ASP A 57 -6.85 6.58 13.67
N PRO A 58 -6.96 7.88 13.40
CA PRO A 58 -6.40 8.49 12.20
C PRO A 58 -4.88 8.65 12.29
N ASN A 59 -4.19 8.42 11.17
CA ASN A 59 -2.74 8.60 11.01
C ASN A 59 -1.86 7.79 11.96
N ARG A 60 -2.40 6.76 12.59
CA ARG A 60 -1.61 5.90 13.49
C ARG A 60 -0.75 4.93 12.70
N ASP A 61 0.54 4.97 12.97
CA ASP A 61 1.52 4.05 12.39
C ASP A 61 1.55 2.72 13.15
N ARG A 62 1.64 1.61 12.40
CA ARG A 62 1.62 0.23 12.91
C ARG A 62 2.60 -0.64 12.12
N ILE A 63 3.09 -1.69 12.76
CA ILE A 63 3.88 -2.75 12.11
C ILE A 63 3.03 -4.02 12.13
N ILE A 64 2.78 -4.62 10.95
CA ILE A 64 1.81 -5.70 10.78
C ILE A 64 2.38 -6.79 9.86
N MET A 65 2.07 -8.05 10.18
CA MET A 65 2.45 -9.20 9.33
C MET A 65 1.66 -9.21 8.01
N GLY A 66 2.30 -9.48 6.88
CA GLY A 66 1.64 -9.59 5.58
C GLY A 66 0.50 -10.61 5.56
N ALA A 67 0.66 -11.73 6.26
CA ALA A 67 -0.33 -12.81 6.36
C ALA A 67 -1.67 -12.44 7.01
N VAL A 68 -1.78 -11.26 7.62
CA VAL A 68 -3.05 -10.75 8.17
C VAL A 68 -3.61 -9.55 7.40
N LEU A 69 -2.88 -9.07 6.39
CA LEU A 69 -3.30 -8.01 5.50
C LEU A 69 -4.00 -8.59 4.26
N LYS A 70 -4.98 -7.85 3.77
CA LYS A 70 -5.66 -8.06 2.50
C LYS A 70 -5.77 -6.72 1.76
N PRO A 71 -6.00 -6.71 0.43
CA PRO A 71 -6.35 -5.47 -0.26
C PRO A 71 -7.53 -4.79 0.41
N ILE A 72 -7.57 -3.45 0.36
CA ILE A 72 -8.70 -2.68 0.89
C ILE A 72 -10.04 -3.19 0.31
N ASP A 73 -11.07 -3.25 1.15
CA ASP A 73 -12.41 -3.67 0.77
C ASP A 73 -13.45 -2.58 1.08
N ASP A 74 -14.69 -2.78 0.64
CA ASP A 74 -15.77 -1.81 0.79
C ASP A 74 -15.99 -1.40 2.26
N ALA A 75 -15.95 -2.38 3.18
CA ALA A 75 -16.12 -2.12 4.60
C ALA A 75 -15.00 -1.23 5.19
N ALA A 76 -13.76 -1.41 4.73
CA ALA A 76 -12.65 -0.53 5.10
C ALA A 76 -12.77 0.86 4.45
N TRP A 77 -13.27 0.95 3.22
CA TRP A 77 -13.53 2.22 2.54
C TRP A 77 -14.56 3.08 3.27
N GLU A 78 -15.65 2.49 3.77
CA GLU A 78 -16.71 3.19 4.52
C GLU A 78 -16.20 3.99 5.72
N ILE A 79 -15.11 3.53 6.34
CA ILE A 79 -14.52 4.17 7.53
C ILE A 79 -13.17 4.85 7.23
N CYS A 80 -12.80 4.97 5.95
CA CYS A 80 -11.54 5.54 5.52
C CYS A 80 -11.63 7.07 5.43
N LEU A 81 -10.66 7.79 6.00
CA LEU A 81 -10.53 9.24 5.86
C LEU A 81 -10.36 9.70 4.40
N LEU A 82 -9.88 8.80 3.54
CA LEU A 82 -9.74 9.06 2.11
C LEU A 82 -11.07 8.88 1.34
N ALA A 83 -12.10 8.34 1.97
CA ALA A 83 -13.42 8.24 1.36
C ALA A 83 -13.94 9.62 0.98
N GLY A 84 -14.34 9.80 -0.28
CA GLY A 84 -14.76 11.10 -0.82
C GLY A 84 -13.61 12.05 -1.18
N THR A 85 -12.34 11.68 -0.94
CA THR A 85 -11.20 12.37 -1.52
C THR A 85 -10.98 11.81 -2.93
N PRO A 86 -10.93 12.64 -3.99
CA PRO A 86 -10.61 12.16 -5.33
C PRO A 86 -9.13 11.73 -5.35
N LEU A 87 -8.87 10.49 -4.98
CA LEU A 87 -7.61 9.79 -5.27
C LEU A 87 -7.62 9.21 -6.69
N ASP A 88 -8.73 9.36 -7.41
CA ASP A 88 -8.81 9.08 -8.83
C ASP A 88 -8.06 10.18 -9.61
N THR A 89 -6.92 9.83 -10.19
CA THR A 89 -6.18 10.72 -11.11
C THR A 89 -6.97 11.03 -12.39
N ARG A 90 -8.16 10.45 -12.59
CA ARG A 90 -9.11 10.81 -13.66
C ARG A 90 -10.11 11.89 -13.24
N ILE A 91 -10.17 12.28 -11.97
CA ILE A 91 -11.05 13.33 -11.48
C ILE A 91 -10.19 14.54 -11.11
N ALA A 92 -10.02 15.45 -12.06
CA ALA A 92 -9.58 16.80 -11.75
C ALA A 92 -10.59 17.42 -10.76
N PRO A 93 -10.16 18.17 -9.73
CA PRO A 93 -11.10 18.98 -8.98
C PRO A 93 -11.71 19.99 -9.95
N ALA A 94 -13.03 19.90 -10.15
CA ALA A 94 -13.78 20.99 -10.76
C ALA A 94 -13.56 22.22 -9.88
N PHE A 95 -13.02 23.26 -10.51
CA PHE A 95 -13.00 24.61 -9.97
C PHE A 95 -14.36 24.98 -9.39
N ASP A 96 -14.36 25.63 -8.23
CA ASP A 96 -15.32 26.71 -8.01
C ASP A 96 -14.56 27.95 -7.55
N GLN A 97 -14.58 28.94 -8.45
CA GLN A 97 -14.31 30.33 -8.15
C GLN A 97 -15.54 30.88 -7.42
N GLN A 98 -15.33 31.41 -6.22
CA GLN A 98 -16.10 32.54 -5.71
C GLN A 98 -15.14 33.55 -5.08
#